data_AF-A0A644WTP8-F1
#
_entry.id   AF-A0A644WTP8-F1
#
_cell.length_a   1.000
_cell.length_b   1.000
_cell.length_c   1.000
_cell.angle_alpha   90.00
_cell.angle_beta   90.00
_cell.angle_gamma   90.00
#
_symmetry.space_group_name_H-M   'P 1'
#
loop_
_entity.id
_entity.type
_entity.pdbx_description
1 polymer ?
#
loop_
_entity_poly.entity_id
_entity_poly.type
_entity_poly.pdbx_seq_one_letter_code
_entity_poly.pdbx_strand_id
1 'polypeptide(L)'
;MERNYFYLLEYSDCVVDIREQYSLLSIEDSIIIANELGIQHPKNPATTEEIVMTTDFFITIKTKEGTKAVTVARTNKSKDDLLDKRIIEKFKIERLYWERREIS
;
A
#
# COMPACT_ATOMS: atom_id res chain seq x y z
N MET A 1 5.89 15.36 3.12
CA MET A 1 6.17 14.29 4.10
C MET A 1 6.85 13.09 3.45
N GLU A 2 6.41 12.68 2.26
CA GLU A 2 7.00 11.57 1.49
C GLU A 2 8.51 11.69 1.24
N ARG A 3 8.99 12.86 0.80
CA ARG A 3 10.42 13.08 0.52
C ARG A 3 11.35 12.84 1.73
N ASN A 4 10.92 13.20 2.94
CA ASN A 4 11.73 12.96 4.14
C ASN A 4 11.75 11.47 4.51
N TYR A 5 10.66 10.76 4.22
CA TYR A 5 10.58 9.31 4.43
C TYR A 5 11.50 8.57 3.45
N PHE A 6 11.54 9.00 2.18
CA PHE A 6 12.47 8.48 1.19
C PHE A 6 13.94 8.60 1.65
N TYR A 7 14.37 9.79 2.10
CA TYR A 7 15.75 9.98 2.59
C TYR A 7 16.08 9.12 3.82
N LEU A 8 15.12 8.86 4.71
CA LEU A 8 15.32 7.97 5.85
C LEU A 8 15.51 6.50 5.43
N LEU A 9 14.79 6.08 4.38
CA LEU A 9 14.92 4.73 3.83
C LEU A 9 16.24 4.56 3.08
N GLU A 10 16.62 5.55 2.27
CA GLU A 10 17.87 5.55 1.50
C GLU A 10 19.10 5.54 2.43
N TYR A 11 19.02 6.20 3.58
CA TYR A 11 20.09 6.21 4.57
C TYR A 11 20.25 4.88 5.33
N SER A 12 19.26 3.98 5.25
CA SER A 12 19.28 2.71 5.99
C SER A 12 19.99 1.63 5.17
N ASP A 13 21.15 1.16 5.65
CA ASP A 13 21.89 0.03 5.05
C ASP A 13 21.08 -1.28 4.98
N CYS A 14 19.98 -1.36 5.71
CA CYS A 14 19.07 -2.50 5.68
C CYS A 14 18.11 -2.46 4.47
N VAL A 15 17.89 -1.30 3.84
CA VAL A 15 16.95 -1.17 2.71
C VAL A 15 17.65 -1.61 1.42
N VAL A 16 17.00 -2.52 0.69
CA VAL A 16 17.52 -3.11 -0.56
C VAL A 16 16.88 -2.50 -1.78
N ASP A 17 15.58 -2.27 -1.72
CA ASP A 17 14.78 -1.77 -2.84
C ASP A 17 13.67 -0.87 -2.30
N ILE A 18 13.38 0.20 -3.02
CA ILE A 18 12.32 1.16 -2.71
C ILE A 18 11.54 1.38 -4.01
N ARG A 19 10.25 1.07 -3.99
CA ARG A 19 9.35 1.31 -5.12
C ARG A 19 8.26 2.28 -4.68
N GLU A 20 8.18 3.41 -5.35
CA GLU A 20 7.14 4.40 -5.12
C GLU A 20 5.91 4.12 -6.01
N GLN A 21 4.72 4.48 -5.53
CA GLN A 21 3.44 4.34 -6.26
C GLN A 21 3.21 2.92 -6.83
N TYR A 22 3.48 1.91 -6.00
CA TYR A 22 3.38 0.52 -6.41
C TYR A 22 1.91 0.13 -6.62
N SER A 23 1.56 -0.23 -7.85
CA SER A 23 0.20 -0.67 -8.19
C SER A 23 -0.10 -2.02 -7.54
N LEU A 24 -1.29 -2.15 -6.94
CA LEU A 24 -1.80 -3.46 -6.50
C LEU A 24 -2.00 -4.31 -7.77
N LEU A 25 -1.03 -5.20 -8.03
CA LEU A 25 -0.94 -5.98 -9.27
C LEU A 25 -2.21 -6.77 -9.61
N SER A 26 -2.99 -7.18 -8.61
CA SER A 26 -4.26 -7.88 -8.81
C SER A 26 -5.43 -6.98 -8.42
N ILE A 27 -6.04 -6.34 -9.42
CA ILE A 27 -7.27 -5.58 -9.22
C ILE A 27 -8.42 -6.50 -8.78
N GLU A 28 -8.49 -7.73 -9.30
CA GLU A 28 -9.48 -8.72 -8.90
C GLU A 28 -9.41 -9.02 -7.40
N ASP A 29 -8.22 -9.20 -6.82
CA ASP A 29 -8.06 -9.40 -5.38
C ASP A 29 -8.59 -8.19 -4.60
N SER A 30 -8.27 -6.97 -5.04
CA SER A 30 -8.75 -5.75 -4.37
C SER A 30 -10.27 -5.60 -4.45
N ILE A 31 -10.91 -6.03 -5.54
CA ILE A 31 -12.36 -6.05 -5.72
C ILE A 31 -13.00 -7.10 -4.81
N ILE A 32 -12.43 -8.31 -4.75
CA ILE A 32 -12.91 -9.38 -3.87
C ILE A 32 -12.86 -8.91 -2.41
N ILE A 33 -11.73 -8.33 -2.00
CA ILE A 33 -11.54 -7.77 -0.65
C ILE A 33 -12.54 -6.63 -0.37
N ALA A 34 -12.75 -5.73 -1.32
CA ALA A 34 -13.72 -4.66 -1.18
C ALA A 34 -15.14 -5.22 -0.96
N ASN A 35 -15.52 -6.23 -1.74
CA ASN A 35 -16.82 -6.90 -1.60
C ASN A 35 -16.96 -7.63 -0.25
N GLU A 36 -15.92 -8.33 0.22
CA GLU A 36 -15.90 -8.99 1.53
C GLU A 36 -16.05 -8.00 2.69
N LEU A 37 -15.40 -6.84 2.58
CA LEU A 37 -15.49 -5.77 3.57
C LEU A 37 -16.79 -4.96 3.46
N GLY A 38 -17.62 -5.19 2.42
CA GLY A 38 -18.82 -4.41 2.14
C GLY A 38 -18.52 -2.96 1.73
N ILE A 39 -17.33 -2.71 1.19
CA ILE A 39 -16.82 -1.40 0.80
C ILE A 39 -16.95 -1.25 -0.71
N GLN A 40 -17.33 -0.06 -1.18
CA GLN A 40 -17.36 0.23 -2.61
C GLN A 40 -15.93 0.42 -3.14
N HIS A 41 -15.50 -0.48 -4.03
CA HIS A 41 -14.20 -0.34 -4.70
C HIS A 41 -14.13 0.98 -5.51
N PRO A 42 -12.97 1.66 -5.54
CA PRO A 42 -12.83 2.90 -6.29
C PRO A 42 -13.09 2.68 -7.79
N LYS A 43 -13.95 3.51 -8.39
CA LYS A 43 -14.28 3.45 -9.82
C LYS A 43 -14.03 4.80 -10.48
N ASN A 44 -13.66 4.76 -11.76
CA ASN A 44 -13.49 5.96 -12.56
C ASN A 44 -14.86 6.58 -12.84
N PRO A 45 -15.11 7.85 -12.46
CA PRO A 45 -16.41 8.49 -12.68
C PRO A 45 -16.77 8.64 -14.16
N ALA A 46 -15.79 8.62 -15.08
CA ALA A 46 -16.03 8.76 -16.51
C ALA A 46 -16.31 7.42 -17.21
N THR A 47 -15.59 6.35 -16.86
CA THR A 47 -15.70 5.04 -17.54
C THR A 47 -16.44 3.98 -16.72
N THR A 48 -16.71 4.24 -15.44
CA THR A 48 -17.27 3.30 -14.45
C THR A 48 -16.39 2.06 -14.21
N GLU A 49 -15.18 2.06 -14.75
CA GLU A 49 -14.22 0.96 -14.57
C GLU A 49 -13.60 1.00 -13.17
N GLU A 50 -13.33 -0.20 -12.65
CA GLU A 50 -12.59 -0.44 -11.42
C GLU A 50 -11.18 0.20 -11.54
N ILE A 51 -10.78 1.04 -10.57
CA ILE A 51 -9.45 1.67 -10.59
C ILE A 51 -8.46 0.81 -9.82
N VAL A 52 -7.30 0.55 -10.43
CA VAL A 52 -6.17 -0.08 -9.73
C VAL A 52 -5.71 0.81 -8.59
N MET A 53 -5.78 0.32 -7.36
CA MET A 53 -5.24 1.03 -6.20
C MET A 53 -3.71 0.97 -6.20
N THR A 54 -3.07 1.98 -5.64
CA THR A 54 -1.62 2.08 -5.50
C THR A 54 -1.24 2.27 -4.03
N THR A 55 -0.09 1.71 -3.65
CA THR A 55 0.58 1.92 -2.37
C THR A 55 1.70 2.94 -2.56
N ASP A 56 1.87 3.88 -1.63
CA ASP A 56 2.82 4.98 -1.81
C ASP A 56 4.28 4.47 -1.82
N PHE A 57 4.65 3.58 -0.89
CA PHE A 57 5.98 2.99 -0.79
C PHE A 57 5.90 1.48 -0.59
N PHE A 58 6.64 0.74 -1.41
CA PHE A 58 6.86 -0.69 -1.28
C PHE A 58 8.35 -0.96 -1.12
N ILE A 59 8.74 -1.36 0.07
CA ILE A 59 10.14 -1.32 0.54
C ILE A 59 10.58 -2.74 0.85
N THR A 60 11.72 -3.14 0.30
CA THR A 60 12.35 -4.42 0.64
C THR A 60 13.48 -4.17 1.62
N ILE A 61 13.41 -4.75 2.82
CA ILE A 61 14.37 -4.55 3.90
C ILE A 61 15.02 -5.89 4.25
N LYS A 62 16.34 -5.95 4.29
CA LYS A 62 17.09 -7.07 4.86
C LYS A 62 17.00 -7.05 6.37
N THR A 63 16.70 -8.19 6.99
CA THR A 63 16.88 -8.34 8.43
C THR A 63 18.36 -8.24 8.81
N LYS A 64 18.65 -7.83 10.05
CA LYS A 64 20.03 -7.69 10.57
C LYS A 64 20.87 -8.97 10.48
N GLU A 65 20.22 -10.13 10.33
CA GLU A 65 20.87 -11.44 10.14
C GLU A 65 21.19 -11.75 8.65
N GLY A 66 20.88 -10.84 7.72
CA GLY A 66 21.24 -10.93 6.31
C GLY A 66 20.53 -12.03 5.50
N THR A 67 19.72 -12.85 6.15
CA THR A 67 19.22 -14.12 5.58
C THR A 67 17.80 -14.03 5.02
N LYS A 68 17.00 -13.02 5.41
CA LYS A 68 15.63 -12.83 4.88
C LYS A 68 15.38 -11.37 4.52
N ALA A 69 14.92 -11.17 3.29
CA ALA A 69 14.35 -9.90 2.86
C ALA A 69 12.86 -9.89 3.24
N VAL A 70 12.45 -8.91 4.02
CA VAL A 70 11.05 -8.64 4.38
C VAL A 70 10.57 -7.49 3.52
N THR A 71 9.38 -7.63 2.95
CA THR A 71 8.78 -6.56 2.17
C THR A 71 7.73 -5.84 3.00
N VAL A 72 7.75 -4.52 2.94
CA VAL A 72 6.91 -3.65 3.75
C VAL A 72 6.19 -2.65 2.86
N ALA A 73 4.87 -2.57 3.01
CA ALA A 73 4.02 -1.59 2.35
C ALA A 73 3.78 -0.41 3.30
N ARG A 74 4.00 0.81 2.82
CA ARG A 74 3.84 2.05 3.57
C ARG A 74 3.09 3.07 2.74
N THR A 75 1.93 3.48 3.24
CA THR A 75 1.11 4.52 2.64
C THR A 75 1.12 5.73 3.55
N ASN A 76 1.51 6.88 3.00
CA ASN A 76 1.76 8.11 3.75
C ASN A 76 0.61 9.08 3.49
N LYS A 77 -0.41 9.05 4.34
CA LYS A 77 -1.49 10.05 4.30
C LYS A 77 -1.42 10.96 5.51
N SER A 78 -1.88 12.19 5.32
CA SER A 78 -1.92 13.19 6.39
C SER A 78 -2.94 12.80 7.46
N LYS A 79 -2.82 13.37 8.66
CA LYS A 79 -3.80 13.10 9.73
C LYS A 79 -5.21 13.55 9.34
N ASP A 80 -5.32 14.58 8.51
CA ASP A 80 -6.60 15.09 8.03
C ASP A 80 -7.26 14.11 7.04
N ASP A 81 -6.46 13.36 6.27
CA ASP A 81 -6.97 12.29 5.39
C ASP A 81 -7.58 11.12 6.18
N LEU A 82 -7.12 10.89 7.42
CA LEU A 82 -7.69 9.88 8.31
C LEU A 82 -9.07 10.26 8.85
N LEU A 83 -9.56 11.48 8.60
CA LEU A 83 -10.91 11.90 8.95
C LEU A 83 -11.93 11.52 7.86
N ASP A 84 -11.47 11.23 6.64
CA ASP A 84 -12.35 10.82 5.55
C ASP A 84 -12.63 9.31 5.62
N LYS A 85 -13.90 8.96 5.83
CA LYS A 85 -14.37 7.56 5.84
C LYS A 85 -13.98 6.81 4.57
N ARG A 86 -14.01 7.47 3.42
CA ARG A 86 -13.69 6.85 2.13
C ARG A 86 -12.21 6.56 1.99
N ILE A 87 -11.36 7.33 2.66
CA ILE A 87 -9.92 7.07 2.73
C ILE A 87 -9.66 5.87 3.65
N ILE A 88 -10.29 5.82 4.83
CA ILE A 88 -10.19 4.67 5.75
C ILE A 88 -10.63 3.37 5.07
N GLU A 89 -11.70 3.42 4.30
CA GLU A 89 -12.22 2.29 3.52
C GLU A 89 -11.19 1.74 2.53
N LYS A 90 -10.56 2.62 1.74
CA LYS A 90 -9.46 2.25 0.84
C LYS A 90 -8.28 1.65 1.60
N PHE A 91 -7.89 2.24 2.72
CA PHE A 91 -6.82 1.72 3.56
C PHE A 91 -7.08 0.31 4.09
N LYS A 92 -8.34 -0.03 4.41
CA LYS A 92 -8.69 -1.39 4.84
C LYS A 92 -8.50 -2.41 3.72
N ILE A 93 -8.92 -2.06 2.50
CA ILE A 93 -8.73 -2.92 1.32
C ILE A 93 -7.24 -3.16 1.09
N GLU A 94 -6.45 -2.09 1.09
CA GLU A 94 -5.00 -2.16 0.90
C GLU A 94 -4.33 -3.02 2.00
N ARG A 95 -4.70 -2.78 3.26
CA ARG A 95 -4.15 -3.55 4.39
C ARG A 95 -4.45 -5.04 4.27
N LEU A 96 -5.70 -5.41 3.97
CA LEU A 96 -6.08 -6.81 3.84
C LEU A 96 -5.41 -7.47 2.63
N TYR A 97 -5.21 -6.71 1.55
CA TYR A 97 -4.50 -7.18 0.36
C TYR A 97 -3.04 -7.57 0.68
N TRP A 98 -2.34 -6.72 1.43
CA TRP A 98 -0.96 -7.01 1.83
C TRP A 98 -0.87 -8.09 2.91
N GLU A 99 -1.80 -8.12 3.85
CA GLU A 99 -1.89 -9.16 4.89
C GLU A 99 -2.06 -10.55 4.29
N ARG A 100 -2.90 -10.70 3.25
CA ARG A 100 -3.05 -11.96 2.50
C ARG A 100 -1.78 -12.41 1.78
N ARG A 101 -0.84 -11.50 1.53
CA ARG A 101 0.43 -11.74 0.85
C ARG A 101 1.61 -11.83 1.82
N GLU A 102 1.33 -11.87 3.12
CA GLU A 102 2.33 -11.88 4.20
C GLU A 102 3.28 -10.67 4.16
N ILE A 103 2.78 -9.53 3.68
CA ILE A 103 3.48 -8.25 3.59
C ILE A 103 2.92 -7.30 4.67
N SER A 104 3.81 -6.64 5.41
CA SER A 104 3.49 -5.83 6.61
C SER A 104 3.72 -4.32 6.43
#